data_AF-A0A961H3I5-F1
#
_entry.id   AF-A0A961H3I5-F1
#
_cell.length_a   1.000
_cell.length_b   1.000
_cell.length_c   1.000
_cell.angle_alpha   90.00
_cell.angle_beta   90.00
_cell.angle_gamma   90.00
#
_symmetry.space_group_name_H-M   'P 1'
#
loop_
_entity.id
_entity.type
_entity.pdbx_description
1 polymer ?
#
loop_
_entity_poly.entity_id
_entity_poly.type
_entity_poly.pdbx_seq_one_letter_code
_entity_poly.pdbx_strand_id
1 'polypeptide(L)' 'MSKTDSTPELLRLGVLATSRKPDERRLPIHPAHFERIDEDLRASMIVEHGYGSRFGVGDEELEPLVGGILDRD' A
#
# COMPACT_ATOMS: atom_id res chain seq x y z
N MET A 1 -18.93 -27.47 20.60
CA MET A 1 -18.35 -26.11 20.71
C MET A 1 -17.86 -25.73 19.32
N SER A 2 -18.73 -25.13 18.50
CA SER A 2 -18.32 -24.66 17.17
C SER A 2 -17.76 -23.26 17.33
N LYS A 3 -16.44 -23.11 17.14
CA LYS A 3 -15.79 -21.81 17.11
C LYS A 3 -15.75 -21.40 15.64
N THR A 4 -16.72 -20.61 15.21
CA THR A 4 -16.65 -19.92 13.92
C THR A 4 -15.62 -18.82 14.08
N ASP A 5 -14.34 -19.16 13.89
CA ASP A 5 -13.30 -18.15 13.73
C ASP A 5 -13.33 -17.73 12.27
N SER A 6 -14.40 -17.02 11.89
CA SER A 6 -14.45 -16.33 10.61
C SER A 6 -13.49 -15.16 10.75
N THR A 7 -12.26 -15.34 10.27
CA THR A 7 -11.35 -14.22 10.02
C THR A 7 -12.15 -13.18 9.24
N PRO A 8 -12.35 -11.96 9.77
CA PRO A 8 -13.14 -10.97 9.08
C PRO A 8 -12.50 -10.69 7.72
N GLU A 9 -13.34 -10.53 6.70
CA GLU A 9 -12.89 -10.19 5.35
C GLU A 9 -12.00 -8.94 5.40
N LEU A 10 -10.85 -9.00 4.73
CA LEU A 10 -9.89 -7.90 4.73
C LEU A 10 -10.50 -6.66 4.08
N LEU A 11 -10.37 -5.51 4.75
CA LEU A 11 -10.77 -4.23 4.21
C LEU A 11 -9.73 -3.72 3.21
N ARG A 12 -10.17 -2.82 2.33
CA ARG A 12 -9.31 -2.15 1.35
C ARG A 12 -8.57 -0.98 1.99
N LEU A 13 -7.25 -0.93 1.84
CA LEU A 13 -6.39 0.08 2.47
C LEU A 13 -5.77 1.01 1.42
N GLY A 14 -6.13 2.28 1.43
CA GLY A 14 -5.46 3.31 0.61
C GLY A 14 -4.23 3.88 1.31
N VAL A 15 -3.10 3.96 0.61
CA VAL A 15 -1.83 4.51 1.13
C VAL A 15 -1.36 5.66 0.23
N LEU A 16 -1.34 6.86 0.81
CA LEU A 16 -1.03 8.10 0.09
C LEU A 16 0.44 8.48 0.25
N ALA A 17 1.07 8.89 -0.86
CA ALA A 17 2.43 9.41 -0.90
C ALA A 17 2.47 10.93 -0.75
N THR A 18 1.42 11.64 -1.19
CA THR A 18 1.37 13.10 -1.19
C THR A 18 0.50 13.66 -0.08
N SER A 19 0.88 14.86 0.38
CA SER A 19 0.20 15.60 1.43
C SER A 19 0.23 17.09 1.12
N ARG A 20 -0.79 17.81 1.61
CA ARG A 20 -0.81 19.29 1.59
C ARG A 20 0.06 19.91 2.67
N LYS A 21 0.72 19.11 3.50
CA LYS A 21 1.61 19.58 4.56
C LYS A 21 2.94 20.06 3.94
N PRO A 22 3.34 21.33 4.17
CA PRO A 22 4.62 21.84 3.68
C PRO A 22 5.79 20.95 4.12
N ASP A 23 6.74 20.77 3.21
CA ASP A 23 7.97 19.99 3.38
C ASP A 23 7.76 18.53 3.84
N GLU A 24 6.56 17.97 3.66
CA GLU A 24 6.33 16.56 3.96
C GLU A 24 6.91 15.66 2.86
N ARG A 25 7.94 14.91 3.24
CA ARG A 25 8.66 13.99 2.35
C ARG A 25 8.59 12.53 2.77
N ARG A 26 8.04 12.25 3.96
CA ARG A 26 7.92 10.89 4.47
C ARG A 26 6.83 10.14 3.71
N LEU A 27 7.08 8.87 3.45
CA LEU A 27 6.04 7.93 3.04
C LEU A 27 5.48 7.20 4.28
N PRO A 28 4.19 6.84 4.30
CA PRO A 28 3.63 6.01 5.37
C PRO A 28 4.35 4.67 5.54
N ILE A 29 4.78 4.06 4.43
CA ILE A 29 5.48 2.77 4.36
C ILE A 29 6.66 2.97 3.41
N HIS A 30 7.84 2.52 3.80
CA HIS A 30 8.98 2.54 2.87
C HIS A 30 8.73 1.52 1.74
N PRO A 31 8.96 1.83 0.45
CA PRO A 31 8.63 0.94 -0.68
C PRO A 31 9.23 -0.47 -0.55
N ALA A 32 10.49 -0.58 -0.11
CA ALA A 32 11.16 -1.85 0.16
C ALA A 32 10.52 -2.71 1.29
N HIS A 33 9.48 -2.22 1.98
CA HIS A 33 8.79 -2.97 3.03
C HIS A 33 7.50 -3.63 2.56
N PHE A 34 7.01 -3.38 1.34
CA PHE A 34 5.79 -4.01 0.84
C PHE A 34 5.89 -5.55 0.75
N GLU A 35 7.07 -6.08 0.42
CA GLU A 35 7.31 -7.53 0.42
C GLU A 35 7.23 -8.18 1.80
N ARG A 36 7.33 -7.37 2.87
CA ARG A 36 7.27 -7.84 4.26
C ARG A 36 5.85 -7.87 4.82
N ILE A 37 4.89 -7.35 4.06
CA ILE A 37 3.47 -7.34 4.42
C ILE A 37 2.87 -8.65 3.91
N ASP A 38 2.01 -9.28 4.72
CA ASP A 38 1.34 -10.52 4.35
C ASP A 38 0.63 -10.38 3.00
N GLU A 39 0.68 -11.44 2.19
CA GLU A 39 0.29 -11.39 0.78
C GLU A 39 -1.18 -10.98 0.59
N ASP A 40 -2.06 -11.50 1.43
CA ASP A 40 -3.48 -11.18 1.43
C ASP A 40 -3.75 -9.72 1.81
N LEU A 41 -2.99 -9.18 2.76
CA LEU A 41 -3.09 -7.79 3.19
C LEU A 41 -2.57 -6.83 2.11
N ARG A 42 -1.40 -7.09 1.52
CA ARG A 42 -0.89 -6.22 0.43
C ARG A 42 -1.74 -6.30 -0.83
N ALA A 43 -2.37 -7.45 -1.10
CA ALA A 43 -3.37 -7.59 -2.16
C ALA A 43 -4.64 -6.76 -1.89
N SER A 44 -4.93 -6.36 -0.65
CA SER A 44 -6.03 -5.43 -0.32
C SER A 44 -5.59 -3.95 -0.27
N MET A 45 -4.30 -3.65 -0.49
CA MET A 45 -3.76 -2.30 -0.49
C MET A 45 -3.83 -1.64 -1.86
N ILE A 46 -4.17 -0.35 -1.89
CA ILE A 46 -4.00 0.54 -3.04
C ILE A 46 -2.99 1.60 -2.67
N VAL A 47 -1.98 1.82 -3.52
CA VAL A 47 -1.02 2.91 -3.35
C VAL A 47 -1.24 4.02 -4.37
N GLU A 48 -0.88 5.24 -4.01
CA GLU A 48 -0.92 6.39 -4.91
C GLU A 48 0.09 6.23 -6.07
N HIS A 49 -0.29 6.63 -7.29
CA HIS A 49 0.62 6.67 -8.43
C HIS A 49 1.94 7.39 -8.10
N GLY A 50 3.06 6.79 -8.47
CA GLY A 50 4.40 7.29 -8.17
C GLY A 50 4.84 7.15 -6.71
N TYR A 51 4.18 6.31 -5.90
CA TYR A 51 4.43 6.15 -4.46
C TYR A 51 5.92 6.03 -4.11
N GLY A 52 6.63 5.17 -4.84
CA GLY A 52 8.03 4.83 -4.58
C GLY A 52 9.06 5.79 -5.18
N SER A 53 8.64 6.74 -6.02
CA SER A 53 9.53 7.49 -6.92
C SER A 53 10.68 8.21 -6.20
N ARG A 54 10.41 8.76 -5.00
CA ARG A 54 11.43 9.48 -4.19
C ARG A 54 12.52 8.56 -3.63
N PHE A 55 12.29 7.26 -3.62
CA PHE A 55 13.20 6.22 -3.16
C PHE A 55 13.77 5.41 -4.33
N GLY A 56 13.54 5.85 -5.57
CA GLY A 56 14.01 5.15 -6.77
C GLY A 56 13.29 3.84 -7.05
N VAL A 57 12.08 3.66 -6.51
CA VAL A 57 11.22 2.49 -6.77
C VAL A 57 10.10 2.92 -7.71
N GLY A 58 10.08 2.32 -8.90
CA GLY A 58 9.05 2.57 -9.91
C GLY A 58 7.70 1.94 -9.55
N ASP A 59 6.65 2.38 -10.23
CA ASP A 59 5.32 1.78 -10.05
C ASP A 59 5.31 0.33 -10.54
N GLU A 60 6.06 0.02 -11.59
CA GLU A 60 6.25 -1.32 -12.14
C GLU A 60 6.86 -2.32 -11.13
N GLU A 61 7.61 -1.83 -10.15
CA GLU A 61 8.17 -2.65 -9.07
C GLU A 61 7.15 -2.89 -7.95
N LEU A 62 6.19 -1.97 -7.77
CA LEU A 62 5.16 -2.04 -6.73
C LEU A 62 3.89 -2.77 -7.21
N GLU A 63 3.52 -2.63 -8.49
CA GLU A 63 2.36 -3.28 -9.11
C GLU A 63 2.19 -4.76 -8.73
N PRO A 64 3.22 -5.62 -8.81
CA PRO A 64 3.06 -7.04 -8.47
C PRO A 64 2.89 -7.29 -6.96
N LEU A 65 3.14 -6.29 -6.11
CA LEU A 65 3.10 -6.41 -4.65
C LEU A 65 1.80 -5.91 -4.04
N VAL A 66 0.99 -5.12 -4.76
CA VAL A 66 -0.19 -4.46 -4.20
C VAL A 66 -1.47 -4.77 -4.97
N GLY A 67 -2.62 -4.54 -4.35
CA GLY A 67 -3.94 -4.67 -4.98
C GLY A 67 -4.25 -3.61 -6.04
N GLY A 68 -3.47 -2.54 -6.12
CA GLY A 68 -3.53 -1.59 -7.22
C GLY A 68 -2.73 -0.31 -6.98
N ILE A 69 -2.56 0.43 -8.08
CA ILE A 69 -1.98 1.77 -8.09
C ILE A 69 -3.02 2.69 -8.72
N LEU A 70 -3.38 3.78 -8.03
CA LEU A 70 -4.37 4.73 -8.50
C LEU A 70 -3.88 6.18 -8.32
N ASP A 71 -4.34 7.05 -9.20
CA ASP A 71 -4.27 8.49 -8.96
C ASP A 71 -5.13 8.88 -7.75
N ARG A 72 -4.87 10.07 -7.22
CA ARG A 72 -5.55 10.60 -6.04
C ARG A 72 -6.98 11.09 -6.33
N ASP A 73 -7.28 11.41 -7.58
CA ASP A 73 -8.51 12.08 -8.02
C ASP A 73 -9.57 11.12 -8.59
#